data_AF-A0A2Z3H7N0-F1
#
_entry.id   AF-A0A2Z3H7N0-F1
#
_cell.length_a   1.000
_cell.length_b   1.000
_cell.length_c   1.000
_cell.angle_alpha   90.00
_cell.angle_beta   90.00
_cell.angle_gamma   90.00
#
_symmetry.space_group_name_H-M   'P 1'
#
loop_
_entity.id
_entity.type
_entity.pdbx_description
1 polymer ?
#
loop_
_entity_poly.entity_id
_entity_poly.type
_entity_poly.pdbx_seq_one_letter_code
_entity_poly.pdbx_strand_id
1 'polypeptide(L)'
;MQPDVSKELREDRERIEVVLGAMKAAVDRVRTDRNDRLVEWQQAAVELALTIATRLLHERIESDSFAIDAKVSDMIAQLGDDAAVTVRLNPADLALLNARLGGRPLVPYRGDPRFVADPNLGRGDCQVEGRESMLLSDVVRELDEIRDELLRSLKNARS
;
A
#
# COMPACT_ATOMS: atom_id res chain seq x y z
N MET A 1 17.60 19.89 71.92
CA MET A 1 17.60 18.52 71.37
C MET A 1 16.55 18.40 70.25
N GLN A 2 16.61 19.28 69.25
CA GLN A 2 15.72 19.33 68.07
C GLN A 2 16.42 19.37 66.68
N PRO A 3 17.76 19.55 66.53
CA PRO A 3 18.35 19.67 65.19
C PRO A 3 18.54 18.33 64.46
N ASP A 4 18.50 17.20 65.16
CA ASP A 4 18.77 15.86 64.61
C ASP A 4 17.60 15.35 63.74
N VAL A 5 16.36 15.49 64.25
CA VAL A 5 15.12 15.09 63.56
C VAL A 5 14.90 15.88 62.27
N SER A 6 15.27 17.17 62.25
CA SER A 6 15.13 18.01 61.05
C SER A 6 16.12 17.65 59.93
N LYS A 7 17.25 17.03 60.31
CA LYS A 7 18.28 16.58 59.38
C LYS A 7 17.89 15.23 58.77
N GLU A 8 17.45 14.27 59.58
CA GLU A 8 16.93 12.97 59.11
C GLU A 8 15.74 13.15 58.16
N LEU A 9 14.77 14.00 58.49
CA LEU A 9 13.62 14.30 57.61
C LEU A 9 14.03 14.89 56.25
N ARG A 10 15.15 15.63 56.20
CA ARG A 10 15.67 16.21 54.96
C ARG A 10 16.37 15.15 54.11
N GLU A 11 17.18 14.32 54.73
CA GLU A 11 17.87 13.21 54.08
C GLU A 11 16.88 12.17 53.51
N ASP A 12 15.81 11.86 54.25
CA ASP A 12 14.74 10.99 53.77
C ASP A 12 13.96 11.61 52.61
N ARG A 13 13.69 12.91 52.68
CA ARG A 13 13.03 13.64 51.58
C ARG A 13 13.89 13.63 50.31
N GLU A 14 15.19 13.90 50.43
CA GLU A 14 16.13 13.86 49.30
C GLU A 14 16.19 12.46 48.68
N ARG A 15 16.25 11.40 49.51
CA ARG A 15 16.20 10.02 49.02
C ARG A 15 14.89 9.71 48.27
N ILE A 16 13.75 10.14 48.81
CA ILE A 16 12.45 9.96 48.16
C ILE A 16 12.40 10.70 46.83
N GLU A 17 12.88 11.95 46.77
CA GLU A 17 12.92 12.75 45.54
C GLU A 17 13.81 12.10 44.46
N VAL A 18 14.96 11.55 44.85
CA VAL A 18 15.83 10.79 43.93
C VAL A 18 15.14 9.54 43.40
N VAL A 19 14.51 8.75 44.27
CA VAL A 19 13.81 7.51 43.86
C VAL A 19 12.63 7.82 42.95
N LEU A 20 11.82 8.85 43.27
CA LEU A 20 10.70 9.28 42.44
C LEU A 20 11.18 9.80 41.07
N GLY A 21 12.28 10.55 41.05
CA GLY A 21 12.92 11.00 39.80
C GLY A 21 13.39 9.83 38.93
N ALA A 22 14.07 8.86 39.53
CA ALA A 22 14.51 7.65 38.84
C ALA A 22 13.33 6.81 38.33
N MET A 23 12.25 6.70 39.11
CA MET A 23 11.04 5.95 38.73
C MET A 23 10.31 6.63 37.57
N LYS A 24 10.19 7.96 37.59
CA LYS A 24 9.63 8.74 36.47
C LYS A 24 10.45 8.53 35.19
N ALA A 25 11.78 8.65 35.28
CA ALA A 25 12.66 8.42 34.14
C ALA A 25 12.61 6.96 33.62
N ALA A 26 12.38 5.98 34.49
CA ALA A 26 12.17 4.60 34.07
C ALA A 26 10.84 4.42 33.33
N VAL A 27 9.75 5.01 33.84
CA VAL A 27 8.43 4.97 33.18
C VAL A 27 8.48 5.66 31.81
N ASP A 28 9.13 6.82 31.73
CA ASP A 28 9.26 7.56 30.46
C ASP A 28 10.05 6.75 29.44
N ARG A 29 11.14 6.09 29.83
CA ARG A 29 11.89 5.16 28.95
C ARG A 29 11.03 4.01 28.46
N VAL A 30 10.29 3.34 29.34
CA VAL A 30 9.40 2.23 28.95
C VAL A 30 8.33 2.69 27.96
N ARG A 31 7.81 3.92 28.12
CA ARG A 31 6.83 4.49 27.19
C ARG A 31 7.44 4.77 25.82
N THR A 32 8.64 5.35 25.78
CA THR A 32 9.37 5.60 24.53
C THR A 32 9.70 4.30 23.83
N ASP A 33 10.33 3.34 24.51
CA ASP A 33 10.68 2.03 23.95
C ASP A 33 9.46 1.30 23.39
N ARG A 34 8.32 1.36 24.10
CA ARG A 34 7.07 0.77 23.63
C ARG A 34 6.60 1.44 22.35
N ASN A 35 6.64 2.77 22.28
CA ASN A 35 6.20 3.50 21.11
C ASN A 35 7.08 3.22 19.90
N ASP A 36 8.40 3.16 20.09
CA ASP A 36 9.37 2.87 19.03
C ASP A 36 9.16 1.45 18.48
N ARG A 37 8.98 0.46 19.37
CA ARG A 37 8.66 -0.92 18.96
C ARG A 37 7.34 -1.03 18.21
N LEU A 38 6.31 -0.28 18.64
CA LEU A 38 5.04 -0.27 17.92
C LEU A 38 5.21 0.27 16.50
N VAL A 39 6.01 1.31 16.31
CA VAL A 39 6.32 1.87 14.99
C VAL A 39 7.06 0.85 14.13
N GLU A 40 8.09 0.20 14.68
CA GLU A 40 8.85 -0.84 13.96
C GLU A 40 7.94 -1.99 13.52
N TRP A 41 7.07 -2.47 14.41
CA TRP A 41 6.15 -3.57 14.09
C TRP A 41 5.09 -3.18 13.06
N GLN A 42 4.56 -1.95 13.13
CA GLN A 42 3.62 -1.45 12.13
C GLN A 42 4.27 -1.38 10.73
N GLN A 43 5.50 -0.90 10.64
CA GLN A 43 6.25 -0.87 9.39
C GLN A 43 6.51 -2.29 8.87
N ALA A 44 7.03 -3.17 9.73
CA ALA A 44 7.30 -4.55 9.36
C ALA A 44 6.04 -5.30 8.89
N ALA A 45 4.88 -5.03 9.50
CA ALA A 45 3.61 -5.62 9.10
C ALA A 45 3.18 -5.16 7.70
N VAL A 46 3.33 -3.87 7.37
CA VAL A 46 3.05 -3.34 6.03
C VAL A 46 3.97 -3.96 4.99
N GLU A 47 5.28 -4.02 5.26
CA GLU A 47 6.25 -4.62 4.33
C GLU A 47 5.98 -6.11 4.09
N LEU A 48 5.64 -6.86 5.15
CA LEU A 48 5.28 -8.27 5.04
C LEU A 48 4.02 -8.45 4.20
N ALA A 49 2.97 -7.66 4.47
CA ALA A 49 1.73 -7.72 3.71
C ALA A 49 1.96 -7.43 2.23
N LEU A 50 2.77 -6.43 1.91
CA LEU A 50 3.10 -6.09 0.53
C LEU A 50 3.93 -7.18 -0.15
N THR A 51 4.92 -7.74 0.55
CA THR A 51 5.73 -8.86 0.02
C THR A 51 4.83 -10.04 -0.37
N ILE A 52 3.85 -10.37 0.48
CA ILE A 52 2.89 -11.43 0.19
C ILE A 52 1.99 -11.03 -0.99
N ALA A 53 1.48 -9.80 -1.03
CA ALA A 53 0.63 -9.32 -2.11
C ALA A 53 1.36 -9.35 -3.48
N THR A 54 2.59 -8.85 -3.55
CA THR A 54 3.43 -8.87 -4.75
C THR A 54 3.66 -10.31 -5.23
N ARG A 55 3.97 -11.22 -4.31
CA ARG A 55 4.16 -12.63 -4.65
C ARG A 55 2.88 -13.26 -5.21
N LEU A 56 1.74 -13.06 -4.53
CA LEU A 56 0.45 -13.59 -4.96
C LEU A 56 -0.03 -13.00 -6.28
N LEU A 57 0.30 -11.75 -6.56
CA LEU A 57 0.02 -11.09 -7.83
C LEU A 57 0.87 -11.72 -8.94
N HIS A 58 2.17 -11.87 -8.71
CA HIS A 58 3.07 -12.47 -9.68
C HIS A 58 2.65 -13.90 -10.02
N GLU A 59 2.36 -14.73 -9.01
CA GLU A 59 1.83 -16.09 -9.19
C GLU A 59 0.53 -16.10 -10.01
N ARG A 60 -0.36 -15.11 -9.84
CA ARG A 60 -1.60 -15.00 -10.63
C ARG A 60 -1.36 -14.60 -12.08
N ILE A 61 -0.41 -13.70 -12.31
CA ILE A 61 -0.01 -13.29 -13.66
C ILE A 61 0.63 -14.50 -14.37
N GLU A 62 1.59 -15.17 -13.76
CA GLU A 62 2.27 -16.34 -14.34
C GLU A 62 1.32 -17.50 -14.64
N SER A 63 0.32 -17.73 -13.78
CA SER A 63 -0.67 -18.80 -13.95
C SER A 63 -1.86 -18.45 -14.84
N ASP A 64 -1.84 -17.30 -15.53
CA ASP A 64 -2.94 -16.81 -16.37
C ASP A 64 -4.29 -16.69 -15.63
N SER A 65 -4.25 -16.57 -14.30
CA SER A 65 -5.41 -16.41 -13.42
C SER A 65 -5.67 -14.95 -13.02
N PHE A 66 -4.78 -14.03 -13.40
CA PHE A 66 -4.96 -12.59 -13.20
C PHE A 66 -6.19 -12.07 -13.96
N ALA A 67 -7.03 -11.26 -13.31
CA ALA A 67 -8.31 -10.76 -13.84
C ALA A 67 -8.11 -9.58 -14.81
N ILE A 68 -7.38 -9.80 -15.91
CA ILE A 68 -7.06 -8.75 -16.89
C ILE A 68 -8.30 -8.10 -17.51
N ASP A 69 -9.36 -8.88 -17.73
CA ASP A 69 -10.66 -8.41 -18.23
C ASP A 69 -11.31 -7.38 -17.30
N ALA A 70 -11.35 -7.66 -16.00
CA ALA A 70 -11.84 -6.72 -15.00
C ALA A 70 -10.97 -5.45 -14.96
N LYS A 71 -9.64 -5.62 -14.95
CA LYS A 71 -8.68 -4.50 -14.91
C LYS A 71 -8.86 -3.55 -16.09
N VAL A 72 -8.94 -4.09 -17.31
CA VAL A 72 -9.14 -3.30 -18.52
C VAL A 72 -10.52 -2.64 -18.52
N SER A 73 -11.57 -3.36 -18.10
CA SER A 73 -12.92 -2.79 -17.96
C SER A 73 -12.94 -1.59 -17.01
N ASP A 74 -12.27 -1.69 -15.86
CA ASP A 74 -12.19 -0.61 -14.86
C ASP A 74 -11.46 0.61 -15.43
N MET A 75 -10.36 0.42 -16.15
CA MET A 75 -9.65 1.52 -16.79
C MET A 75 -10.44 2.19 -17.90
N ILE A 76 -11.15 1.39 -18.72
CA ILE A 76 -12.07 1.94 -19.72
C ILE A 76 -13.15 2.78 -19.03
N ALA A 77 -13.73 2.30 -17.92
CA ALA A 77 -14.73 3.06 -17.17
C ALA A 77 -14.20 4.41 -16.65
N GLN A 78 -12.92 4.49 -16.26
CA GLN A 78 -12.30 5.75 -15.84
C GLN A 78 -12.16 6.79 -16.97
N LEU A 79 -12.11 6.35 -18.23
CA LEU A 79 -12.11 7.23 -19.41
C LEU A 79 -13.49 7.83 -19.76
N GLY A 80 -14.54 7.58 -18.97
CA GLY A 80 -15.85 8.22 -19.16
C GLY A 80 -16.61 7.72 -20.40
N ASP A 81 -17.12 8.64 -21.24
CA ASP A 81 -17.96 8.35 -22.42
C ASP A 81 -17.21 8.37 -23.77
N ASP A 82 -15.87 8.38 -23.73
CA ASP A 82 -15.07 8.38 -24.96
C ASP A 82 -15.41 7.20 -25.88
N ALA A 83 -15.73 7.49 -27.15
CA ALA A 83 -16.35 6.52 -28.06
C ALA A 83 -15.34 5.66 -28.83
N ALA A 84 -14.07 6.07 -28.88
CA ALA A 84 -13.01 5.36 -29.57
C ALA A 84 -11.85 5.14 -28.59
N VAL A 85 -11.81 3.95 -27.99
CA VAL A 85 -10.80 3.57 -27.01
C VAL A 85 -9.85 2.55 -27.62
N THR A 86 -8.55 2.78 -27.50
CA THR A 86 -7.50 1.83 -27.85
C THR A 86 -6.89 1.28 -26.58
N VAL A 87 -6.87 -0.05 -26.43
CA VAL A 87 -6.26 -0.74 -25.29
C VAL A 87 -4.99 -1.44 -25.78
N ARG A 88 -3.86 -1.12 -25.17
CA ARG A 88 -2.59 -1.80 -25.38
C ARG A 88 -2.31 -2.73 -24.21
N LEU A 89 -1.93 -3.96 -24.53
CA LEU A 89 -1.63 -5.02 -23.57
C LEU A 89 -0.38 -5.78 -23.99
N ASN A 90 0.26 -6.43 -23.03
CA ASN A 90 1.23 -7.47 -23.35
C ASN A 90 0.59 -8.54 -24.28
N PRO A 91 1.33 -9.08 -25.27
CA PRO A 91 0.80 -10.09 -26.19
C PRO A 91 0.17 -11.31 -25.50
N ALA A 92 0.75 -11.78 -24.38
CA ALA A 92 0.22 -12.92 -23.62
C ALA A 92 -1.13 -12.57 -22.95
N ASP A 93 -1.24 -11.37 -22.39
CA ASP A 93 -2.46 -10.94 -21.71
C ASP A 93 -3.57 -10.60 -22.69
N LEU A 94 -3.23 -10.12 -23.90
CA LEU A 94 -4.18 -9.97 -24.99
C LEU A 94 -4.74 -11.34 -25.43
N ALA A 95 -3.88 -12.36 -25.54
CA ALA A 95 -4.33 -13.71 -25.86
C ALA A 95 -5.25 -14.27 -24.77
N LEU A 96 -4.90 -14.07 -23.50
CA LEU A 96 -5.71 -14.45 -22.34
C LEU A 96 -7.08 -13.74 -22.35
N LEU A 97 -7.08 -12.43 -22.59
CA LEU A 97 -8.31 -11.63 -22.67
C LEU A 97 -9.23 -12.14 -23.78
N ASN A 98 -8.69 -12.37 -24.98
CA ASN A 98 -9.47 -12.89 -26.11
C ASN A 98 -10.04 -14.28 -25.82
N ALA A 99 -9.26 -15.15 -25.19
CA ALA A 99 -9.71 -16.49 -24.79
C ALA A 99 -10.86 -16.44 -23.78
N ARG A 100 -10.83 -15.50 -22.82
CA ARG A 100 -11.89 -15.31 -21.82
C ARG A 100 -13.15 -14.67 -22.39
N LEU A 101 -13.00 -13.68 -23.27
CA LEU A 101 -14.14 -13.01 -23.89
C LEU A 101 -14.89 -13.94 -24.83
N GLY A 102 -14.20 -14.85 -25.53
CA GLY A 102 -14.84 -15.81 -26.42
C GLY A 102 -15.72 -15.14 -27.49
N GLY A 103 -15.31 -13.95 -27.95
CA GLY A 103 -16.06 -13.13 -28.91
C GLY A 103 -17.16 -12.24 -28.31
N ARG A 104 -17.31 -12.21 -26.98
CA ARG A 104 -18.19 -11.24 -26.30
C ARG A 104 -17.51 -9.87 -26.21
N PRO A 105 -18.27 -8.77 -26.30
CA PRO A 105 -17.72 -7.45 -26.04
C PRO A 105 -17.27 -7.35 -24.58
N LEU A 106 -16.12 -6.71 -24.34
CA LEU A 106 -15.62 -6.47 -22.99
C LEU A 106 -16.56 -5.50 -22.22
N VAL A 107 -17.11 -4.50 -22.93
CA VAL A 107 -18.01 -3.50 -22.36
C VAL A 107 -19.31 -3.48 -23.18
N PRO A 108 -20.42 -4.08 -22.70
CA PRO A 108 -21.63 -4.33 -23.50
C PRO A 108 -22.35 -3.07 -24.03
N TYR A 109 -22.11 -1.90 -23.43
CA TYR A 109 -22.83 -0.66 -23.70
C TYR A 109 -21.96 0.43 -24.35
N ARG A 110 -20.72 0.10 -24.72
CA ARG A 110 -19.77 1.01 -25.35
C ARG A 110 -19.33 0.43 -26.70
N GLY A 111 -18.85 1.26 -27.61
CA GLY A 111 -18.21 0.77 -28.84
C GLY A 111 -17.06 -0.19 -28.49
N ASP A 112 -16.86 -1.23 -29.30
CA ASP A 112 -15.82 -2.23 -29.03
C ASP A 112 -14.44 -1.55 -29.03
N PRO A 113 -13.69 -1.62 -27.91
CA PRO A 113 -12.37 -1.04 -27.85
C PRO A 113 -11.42 -1.77 -28.80
N ARG A 114 -10.52 -1.01 -29.43
CA ARG A 114 -9.48 -1.58 -30.27
C ARG A 114 -8.36 -2.13 -29.40
N PHE A 115 -8.20 -3.45 -29.38
CA PHE A 115 -7.08 -4.08 -28.69
C PHE A 115 -5.83 -4.16 -29.57
N VAL A 116 -4.68 -3.81 -29.00
CA VAL A 116 -3.37 -3.81 -29.67
C VAL A 116 -2.35 -4.51 -28.77
N ALA A 117 -1.58 -5.42 -29.34
CA ALA A 117 -0.46 -6.03 -28.63
C ALA A 117 0.73 -5.06 -28.58
N ASP A 118 1.31 -4.88 -27.40
CA ASP A 118 2.54 -4.12 -27.17
C ASP A 118 3.52 -4.95 -26.34
N PRO A 119 4.62 -5.46 -26.94
CA PRO A 119 5.59 -6.28 -26.23
C PRO A 119 6.44 -5.49 -25.23
N ASN A 120 6.36 -4.16 -25.20
CA ASN A 120 7.08 -3.33 -24.23
C ASN A 120 6.31 -3.20 -22.90
N LEU A 121 5.03 -3.55 -22.87
CA LEU A 121 4.25 -3.58 -21.64
C LEU A 121 4.56 -4.85 -20.84
N GLY A 122 4.73 -4.70 -19.53
CA GLY A 122 4.83 -5.81 -18.60
C GLY A 122 3.54 -6.63 -18.59
N ARG A 123 3.64 -7.87 -18.12
CA ARG A 123 2.44 -8.69 -17.94
C ARG A 123 1.61 -8.16 -16.78
N GLY A 124 0.29 -8.10 -16.95
CA GLY A 124 -0.65 -7.50 -16.02
C GLY A 124 -0.84 -5.99 -16.24
N ASP A 125 0.10 -5.34 -16.93
CA ASP A 125 0.04 -3.91 -17.23
C ASP A 125 -0.89 -3.64 -18.41
N CYS A 126 -1.52 -2.47 -18.40
CA CYS A 126 -2.37 -2.07 -19.49
C CYS A 126 -2.36 -0.56 -19.69
N GLN A 127 -2.42 -0.17 -20.95
CA GLN A 127 -2.53 1.22 -21.36
C GLN A 127 -3.84 1.40 -22.12
N VAL A 128 -4.61 2.40 -21.73
CA VAL A 128 -5.89 2.72 -22.35
C VAL A 128 -5.86 4.16 -22.84
N GLU A 129 -6.10 4.34 -24.13
CA GLU A 129 -6.02 5.62 -24.82
C GLU A 129 -7.40 5.97 -25.40
N GLY A 130 -7.95 7.10 -24.96
CA GLY A 130 -9.12 7.74 -25.55
C GLY A 130 -8.73 8.86 -26.51
N ARG A 131 -9.67 9.75 -26.86
CA ARG A 131 -9.45 10.94 -27.69
C ARG A 131 -8.65 12.02 -26.97
N GLU A 132 -8.93 12.25 -25.69
CA GLU A 132 -8.35 13.38 -24.94
C GLU A 132 -7.48 12.95 -23.74
N SER A 133 -7.50 11.67 -23.38
CA SER A 133 -6.73 11.18 -22.24
C SER A 133 -6.17 9.78 -22.47
N MET A 134 -5.09 9.50 -21.76
CA MET A 134 -4.41 8.21 -21.74
C MET A 134 -4.18 7.81 -20.29
N LEU A 135 -4.56 6.59 -19.96
CA LEU A 135 -4.34 5.97 -18.66
C LEU A 135 -3.33 4.83 -18.82
N LEU A 136 -2.38 4.75 -17.90
CA LEU A 136 -1.44 3.65 -17.81
C LEU A 136 -1.58 3.01 -16.43
N SER A 137 -1.75 1.69 -16.42
CA SER A 137 -1.66 0.88 -15.22
C SER A 137 -0.40 0.03 -15.29
N ASP A 138 0.42 0.19 -14.25
CA ASP A 138 1.55 -0.65 -13.93
C ASP A 138 1.25 -1.30 -12.58
N VAL A 139 1.09 -2.62 -12.57
CA VAL A 139 0.57 -3.30 -11.38
C VAL A 139 1.59 -3.32 -10.24
N VAL A 140 2.90 -3.27 -10.57
CA VAL A 140 3.96 -3.16 -9.57
C VAL A 140 3.95 -1.77 -8.95
N ARG A 141 3.83 -0.74 -9.78
CA ARG A 141 3.73 0.65 -9.31
C ARG A 141 2.51 0.89 -8.44
N GLU A 142 1.36 0.30 -8.77
CA GLU A 142 0.15 0.40 -7.94
C GLU A 142 0.36 -0.17 -6.53
N LEU A 143 1.11 -1.27 -6.40
CA LEU A 143 1.46 -1.83 -5.10
C LEU A 143 2.42 -0.91 -4.32
N ASP A 144 3.38 -0.29 -4.99
CA ASP A 144 4.27 0.69 -4.37
C ASP A 144 3.52 1.94 -3.90
N GLU A 145 2.54 2.42 -4.66
CA GLU A 145 1.69 3.55 -4.29
C GLU A 145 0.84 3.22 -3.04
N ILE A 146 0.30 2.00 -2.96
CA ILE A 146 -0.42 1.50 -1.78
C ILE A 146 0.51 1.45 -0.55
N ARG A 147 1.75 0.96 -0.72
CA ARG A 147 2.77 0.92 0.34
C ARG A 147 3.03 2.32 0.90
N ASP A 148 3.30 3.27 0.01
CA ASP A 148 3.63 4.64 0.39
C ASP A 148 2.47 5.35 1.07
N GLU A 149 1.23 5.09 0.66
CA GLU A 149 0.04 5.64 1.31
C GLU A 149 -0.17 5.04 2.71
N LEU A 150 -0.02 3.73 2.87
CA LEU A 150 -0.12 3.08 4.18
C LEU A 150 0.95 3.58 5.15
N LEU A 151 2.19 3.72 4.70
CA LEU A 151 3.28 4.25 5.51
C LEU A 151 3.09 5.74 5.84
N ARG A 152 2.51 6.54 4.94
CA ARG A 152 2.12 7.93 5.21
C ARG A 152 1.00 8.02 6.23
N SER A 153 -0.05 7.22 6.08
CA SER A 153 -1.18 7.15 7.01
C SER A 153 -0.72 6.83 8.44
N LEU A 154 0.21 5.87 8.59
CA LEU A 154 0.83 5.54 9.88
C LEU A 154 1.60 6.73 10.50
N LYS A 155 2.23 7.58 9.68
CA LYS A 155 2.89 8.81 10.16
C LYS A 155 1.88 9.87 10.58
N ASN A 156 0.77 10.01 9.85
CA ASN A 156 -0.25 11.04 10.07
C ASN A 156 -1.15 10.73 11.28
N ALA A 157 -1.52 9.46 11.51
CA ALA A 157 -2.30 9.04 12.69
C ALA A 157 -1.57 9.28 14.03
N ARG A 158 -0.30 9.69 13.96
CA ARG A 158 0.60 9.94 15.07
C ARG A 158 0.86 11.44 15.31
N SER A 159 0.50 12.31 14.36
CA SER A 159 0.58 13.79 14.48
C SER A 159 -0.63 14.36 15.20
#